data_AF-A0A7S0P355-F1
#
_entry.id   AF-A0A7S0P355-F1
#
_cell.length_a   1.000
_cell.length_b   1.000
_cell.length_c   1.000
_cell.angle_alpha   90.00
_cell.angle_beta   90.00
_cell.angle_gamma   90.00
#
_symmetry.space_group_name_H-M   'P 1'
#
loop_
_entity.id
_entity.type
_entity.pdbx_description
1 polymer ?
#
loop_
_entity_poly.entity_id
_entity_poly.type
_entity_poly.pdbx_seq_one_letter_code
_entity_poly.pdbx_strand_id
1 'polypeptide(L)'
;AAHFHMPIGISIDCTGSLLVADYANHRVRLVEAELTLPPLLVGLPPKVASTYLEEMTSLLADEAFSDVIFAVNGEHITAHRAILASRCAYFRTMLSSQFKEAQSSQPITIGDTTPSAFRAILRFIYTDELTFADEDIIHVMRKAQEIELTRVYNYCVRYCRL
;
A
#
# COMPACT_ATOMS: atom_id res chain seq x y z
N ALA A 1 1.92 33.71 25.70
CA ALA A 1 1.80 32.25 25.49
C ALA A 1 0.45 31.96 24.83
N ALA A 2 0.40 31.13 23.79
CA ALA A 2 -0.86 30.66 23.23
C ALA A 2 -1.48 29.62 24.18
N HIS A 3 -2.76 29.76 24.53
CA HIS A 3 -3.48 28.84 25.43
C HIS A 3 -4.72 28.30 24.72
N PHE A 4 -5.06 27.04 24.96
CA PHE A 4 -6.32 26.44 24.51
C PHE A 4 -7.47 26.86 25.43
N HIS A 5 -8.69 26.99 24.89
CA HIS A 5 -9.89 27.32 25.64
C HIS A 5 -11.06 26.43 25.20
N MET A 6 -11.39 25.44 26.04
CA MET A 6 -12.37 24.38 25.75
C MET A 6 -12.07 23.61 24.45
N PRO A 7 -10.91 22.95 24.32
CA PRO A 7 -10.69 22.06 23.19
C PRO A 7 -11.63 20.85 23.29
N ILE A 8 -12.39 20.56 22.23
CA ILE A 8 -13.44 19.52 22.23
C ILE A 8 -13.15 18.34 21.30
N GLY A 9 -12.12 18.45 20.45
CA GLY A 9 -11.81 17.41 19.47
C GLY A 9 -10.38 17.52 18.95
N ILE A 10 -9.79 16.37 18.67
CA ILE A 10 -8.47 16.23 18.04
C ILE A 10 -8.55 15.27 16.85
N SER A 11 -7.79 15.55 15.80
CA SER A 11 -7.58 14.63 14.68
C SER A 11 -6.15 14.75 14.14
N ILE A 12 -5.72 13.77 13.36
CA ILE A 12 -4.41 13.77 12.69
C ILE A 12 -4.67 13.74 11.18
N ASP A 13 -3.98 14.57 10.42
CA ASP A 13 -4.07 14.56 8.95
C ASP A 13 -3.17 13.48 8.31
N CYS A 14 -3.25 13.32 6.98
CA CYS A 14 -2.43 12.34 6.26
C CYS A 14 -0.92 12.67 6.26
N THR A 15 -0.54 13.89 6.66
CA THR A 15 0.86 14.33 6.79
C THR A 15 1.41 14.11 8.21
N GLY A 16 0.55 13.73 9.16
CA GLY A 16 0.93 13.50 10.56
C GLY A 16 0.77 14.73 11.47
N SER A 17 0.17 15.81 11.00
CA SER A 17 -0.04 17.02 11.80
C SER A 17 -1.27 16.88 12.70
N LEU A 18 -1.19 17.43 13.93
CA LEU A 18 -2.27 17.37 14.92
C LEU A 18 -3.20 18.57 14.77
N LEU A 19 -4.47 18.32 14.47
CA LEU A 19 -5.51 19.34 14.44
C LEU A 19 -6.25 19.36 15.77
N VAL A 20 -6.38 20.55 16.37
CA VAL A 20 -7.12 20.77 17.62
C VAL A 20 -8.26 21.75 17.37
N ALA A 21 -9.49 21.32 17.65
CA ALA A 21 -10.66 22.20 17.63
C ALA A 21 -10.75 22.98 18.95
N ASP A 22 -10.37 24.26 18.92
CA ASP A 22 -10.34 25.17 20.06
C ASP A 22 -11.68 25.95 20.13
N TYR A 23 -12.69 25.32 20.74
CA TYR A 23 -14.10 25.70 20.59
C TYR A 23 -14.41 27.12 21.08
N ALA A 24 -13.97 27.47 22.29
CA ALA A 24 -14.30 28.77 22.87
C ALA A 24 -13.44 29.91 22.31
N ASN A 25 -12.39 29.59 21.53
CA ASN A 25 -11.63 30.56 20.75
C ASN A 25 -12.07 30.62 19.27
N HIS A 26 -13.12 29.88 18.88
CA HIS A 26 -13.67 29.81 17.53
C HIS A 26 -12.62 29.53 16.44
N ARG A 27 -11.64 28.67 16.73
CA ARG A 27 -10.53 28.38 15.82
C ARG A 27 -10.24 26.88 15.75
N VAL A 28 -9.86 26.41 14.57
CA VAL A 28 -9.14 25.14 14.42
C VAL A 28 -7.66 25.49 14.39
N ARG A 29 -6.87 24.86 15.25
CA ARG A 29 -5.43 25.07 15.34
C ARG A 29 -4.71 23.86 14.76
N LEU A 30 -3.83 24.10 13.79
CA LEU A 30 -2.83 23.14 13.36
C LEU A 30 -1.68 23.22 14.37
N VAL A 31 -1.49 22.14 15.10
CA VAL A 31 -0.26 21.92 15.85
C VAL A 31 0.63 21.11 14.93
N GLU A 32 1.49 21.83 14.21
CA GLU A 32 2.67 21.20 13.64
C GLU A 32 3.45 20.64 14.82
N ALA A 33 3.50 19.31 14.92
CA ALA A 33 4.38 18.67 15.86
C ALA A 33 5.80 18.95 15.36
N GLU A 34 6.37 20.08 15.74
CA GLU A 34 7.82 20.15 15.84
C GLU A 34 8.18 19.03 16.81
N LEU A 35 8.69 17.93 16.26
CA LEU A 35 9.28 16.82 16.99
C LEU A 35 10.57 17.30 17.67
N THR A 36 10.50 18.40 18.44
CA THR A 36 11.45 18.63 19.51
C THR A 36 11.22 17.49 20.47
N LEU A 37 12.06 16.48 20.31
CA LEU A 37 12.08 15.25 21.09
C LEU A 37 11.83 15.63 22.56
N PRO A 38 10.76 15.14 23.22
CA PRO A 38 10.56 15.43 24.63
C PRO A 38 11.85 15.13 25.42
N PRO A 39 12.13 15.87 26.51
CA PRO A 39 13.40 15.75 27.25
C PRO A 39 13.79 14.32 27.66
N LEU A 40 12.81 13.41 27.73
CA LEU A 40 12.97 11.98 28.02
C LEU A 40 13.55 11.14 26.85
N LEU A 41 13.65 11.70 25.64
CA LEU A 41 14.28 11.07 24.46
C LEU A 41 15.75 11.49 24.30
N VAL A 42 16.27 12.35 25.18
CA VAL A 42 17.71 12.67 25.27
C VAL A 42 18.44 11.41 25.73
N GLY A 43 19.06 10.69 24.79
CA GLY A 43 19.82 9.48 25.08
C GLY A 43 19.30 8.21 24.40
N LEU A 44 18.22 8.27 23.62
CA LEU A 44 17.89 7.14 22.72
C LEU A 44 18.90 7.10 21.57
N PRO A 45 19.38 5.90 21.19
CA PRO A 45 20.19 5.77 20.00
C PRO A 45 19.37 6.25 18.78
N PRO A 46 20.00 6.91 17.79
CA PRO A 46 19.32 7.34 16.59
C PRO A 46 18.61 6.15 15.94
N LYS A 47 17.31 6.30 15.68
CA LYS A 47 16.56 5.29 14.93
C LYS A 47 17.12 5.25 13.52
N VAL A 48 17.67 4.11 13.13
CA VAL A 48 18.13 3.89 11.76
C VAL A 48 16.92 4.05 10.82
N ALA A 49 17.06 4.89 9.79
CA ALA A 49 16.03 5.06 8.79
C ALA A 49 15.79 3.73 8.07
N SER A 50 14.53 3.36 7.86
CA SER A 50 14.18 2.11 7.18
C SER A 50 14.40 2.28 5.67
N THR A 51 15.19 1.39 5.07
CA THR A 51 15.39 1.27 3.63
C THR A 51 14.40 0.29 2.97
N TYR A 52 13.55 -0.35 3.78
CA TYR A 52 12.67 -1.44 3.37
C TYR A 52 11.80 -1.13 2.14
N LEU A 53 11.23 0.08 2.08
CA LEU A 53 10.35 0.48 0.98
C LEU A 53 11.11 0.52 -0.36
N GLU A 54 12.30 1.11 -0.36
CA GLU A 54 13.16 1.23 -1.54
C GLU A 54 13.65 -0.15 -1.98
N GLU A 55 14.08 -0.97 -1.02
CA GLU A 55 14.55 -2.34 -1.26
C GLU A 55 13.45 -3.23 -1.84
N MET A 56 12.23 -3.19 -1.29
CA MET A 56 11.10 -3.97 -1.81
C MET A 56 10.61 -3.47 -3.18
N THR A 57 10.69 -2.16 -3.43
CA THR A 57 10.41 -1.60 -4.75
C THR A 57 11.45 -2.07 -5.77
N SER A 58 12.74 -2.08 -5.39
CA SER A 58 13.82 -2.60 -6.24
C SER A 58 13.64 -4.10 -6.51
N LEU A 59 13.24 -4.88 -5.50
CA LEU A 59 13.02 -6.31 -5.64
C LEU A 59 11.87 -6.62 -6.61
N LEU A 60 10.80 -5.83 -6.62
CA LEU A 60 9.71 -6.00 -7.60
C LEU A 60 10.18 -5.75 -9.05
N ALA A 61 11.20 -4.92 -9.25
CA ALA A 61 11.79 -4.66 -10.56
C ALA A 61 12.90 -5.65 -10.94
N ASP A 62 13.37 -6.46 -9.99
CA ASP A 62 14.44 -7.44 -10.21
C ASP A 62 13.86 -8.78 -10.70
N GLU A 63 14.13 -9.09 -11.96
CA GLU A 63 13.68 -10.34 -12.58
C GLU A 63 14.56 -11.54 -12.19
N ALA A 64 15.79 -11.33 -11.70
CA ALA A 64 16.78 -12.39 -11.50
C ALA A 64 16.37 -13.41 -10.44
N PHE A 65 15.59 -12.98 -9.43
CA PHE A 65 15.09 -13.83 -8.36
C PHE A 65 13.62 -14.21 -8.51
N SER A 66 12.98 -13.80 -9.61
CA SER A 66 11.58 -14.08 -9.84
C SER A 66 11.34 -15.57 -10.10
N ASP A 67 10.31 -16.12 -9.46
CA ASP A 67 9.95 -17.54 -9.49
C ASP A 67 8.49 -17.76 -9.96
N VAL A 68 7.83 -16.70 -10.42
CA VAL A 68 6.53 -16.74 -11.08
C VAL A 68 6.41 -15.67 -12.16
N ILE A 69 5.71 -16.01 -13.25
CA ILE A 69 5.44 -15.13 -14.38
C ILE A 69 3.92 -15.06 -14.57
N PHE A 70 3.39 -13.85 -14.74
CA PHE A 70 2.00 -13.60 -15.09
C PHE A 70 1.89 -13.11 -16.53
N ALA A 71 0.92 -13.64 -17.27
CA ALA A 71 0.56 -13.15 -18.59
C ALA A 71 -0.69 -12.26 -18.47
N VAL A 72 -0.56 -10.97 -18.80
CA VAL A 72 -1.62 -9.96 -18.68
C VAL A 72 -1.75 -9.24 -20.02
N ASN A 73 -2.86 -9.44 -20.73
CA ASN A 73 -3.09 -8.87 -22.07
C ASN A 73 -1.91 -9.01 -23.05
N GLY A 74 -1.20 -10.14 -22.99
CA GLY A 74 -0.05 -10.43 -23.87
C GLY A 74 1.30 -9.92 -23.35
N GLU A 75 1.34 -9.22 -22.22
CA GLU A 75 2.59 -8.83 -21.54
C GLU A 75 2.93 -9.82 -20.43
N HIS A 76 4.24 -10.08 -20.25
CA HIS A 76 4.73 -10.90 -19.14
C HIS A 76 5.21 -10.02 -17.98
N ILE A 77 4.74 -10.33 -16.78
CA ILE A 77 5.09 -9.63 -15.54
C ILE A 77 5.62 -10.66 -14.56
N THR A 78 6.87 -10.52 -14.16
CA THR A 78 7.56 -11.39 -13.19
C THR A 78 7.27 -10.96 -11.76
N ALA A 79 7.31 -11.92 -10.81
CA ALA A 79 7.16 -11.64 -9.39
C ALA A 79 7.74 -12.78 -8.53
N HIS A 80 7.57 -12.67 -7.21
CA HIS A 80 8.09 -13.57 -6.19
C HIS A 80 6.96 -14.24 -5.43
N ARG A 81 6.83 -15.57 -5.54
CA ARG A 81 5.78 -16.38 -4.92
C ARG A 81 5.73 -16.19 -3.41
N ALA A 82 6.89 -16.13 -2.75
CA ALA A 82 6.99 -15.97 -1.30
C ALA A 82 6.31 -14.69 -0.80
N ILE A 83 6.56 -13.57 -1.47
CA ILE A 83 5.98 -12.27 -1.13
C ILE A 83 4.47 -12.30 -1.37
N LEU A 84 4.05 -12.73 -2.56
CA LEU A 84 2.63 -12.83 -2.93
C LEU A 84 1.84 -13.70 -1.93
N ALA A 85 2.35 -14.89 -1.63
CA ALA A 85 1.70 -15.83 -0.71
C ALA A 85 1.67 -15.33 0.74
N SER A 86 2.64 -14.53 1.15
CA SER A 86 2.66 -13.94 2.49
C SER A 86 1.66 -12.79 2.66
N ARG A 87 1.38 -12.06 1.57
CA ARG A 87 0.63 -10.79 1.60
C ARG A 87 -0.77 -10.87 1.01
N CYS A 88 -1.10 -11.95 0.28
CA CYS A 88 -2.39 -12.14 -0.37
C CYS A 88 -2.84 -13.60 -0.28
N ALA A 89 -3.97 -13.85 0.39
CA ALA A 89 -4.50 -15.18 0.61
C ALA A 89 -4.91 -15.90 -0.69
N TYR A 90 -5.44 -15.14 -1.67
CA TYR A 90 -5.72 -15.64 -3.01
C TYR A 90 -4.45 -16.21 -3.66
N PHE A 91 -3.37 -15.41 -3.73
CA PHE A 91 -2.11 -15.87 -4.30
C PHE A 91 -1.48 -17.01 -3.50
N ARG A 92 -1.60 -17.00 -2.16
CA ARG A 92 -1.16 -18.12 -1.32
C ARG A 92 -1.82 -19.43 -1.72
N THR A 93 -3.13 -19.40 -1.93
CA THR A 93 -3.91 -20.57 -2.32
C THR A 93 -3.53 -21.02 -3.72
N MET A 94 -3.56 -20.10 -4.68
CA MET A 94 -3.24 -20.35 -6.10
C MET A 94 -1.82 -20.90 -6.30
N LEU A 95 -0.84 -20.39 -5.54
CA LEU A 95 0.57 -20.78 -5.63
C LEU A 95 0.94 -21.94 -4.68
N SER A 96 -0.02 -22.52 -3.97
CA SER A 96 0.25 -23.71 -3.15
C SER A 96 0.46 -24.96 -4.02
N SER A 97 1.34 -25.86 -3.58
CA SER A 97 1.87 -27.00 -4.36
C SER A 97 0.81 -28.02 -4.85
N GLN A 98 -0.45 -27.86 -4.49
CA GLN A 98 -1.56 -28.72 -4.90
C GLN A 98 -2.17 -28.30 -6.26
N PHE A 99 -1.85 -27.11 -6.75
CA PHE A 99 -2.37 -26.57 -8.01
C PHE A 99 -1.37 -26.70 -9.15
N LYS A 100 -1.87 -26.85 -10.39
CA LYS A 100 -1.03 -27.02 -11.60
C LYS A 100 -0.14 -25.80 -11.82
N GLU A 101 -0.65 -24.63 -11.48
CA GLU A 101 -0.02 -23.31 -11.50
C GLU A 101 1.20 -23.24 -10.58
N ALA A 102 1.26 -24.07 -9.53
CA ALA A 102 2.41 -24.16 -8.66
C ALA A 102 3.50 -25.12 -9.15
N GLN A 103 3.18 -26.00 -10.07
CA GLN A 103 4.08 -27.03 -10.59
C GLN A 103 4.51 -26.79 -12.04
N SER A 104 3.96 -25.77 -12.69
CA SER A 104 4.18 -25.46 -14.09
C SER A 104 5.12 -24.28 -14.25
N SER A 105 6.06 -24.37 -15.19
CA SER A 105 6.87 -23.23 -15.66
C SER A 105 6.12 -22.31 -16.62
N GLN A 106 4.83 -22.57 -16.88
CA GLN A 106 4.02 -21.74 -17.78
C GLN A 106 3.56 -20.45 -17.08
N PRO A 107 3.49 -19.32 -17.81
CA PRO A 107 2.92 -18.09 -17.29
C PRO A 107 1.48 -18.27 -16.81
N ILE A 108 1.14 -17.64 -15.68
CA ILE A 108 -0.20 -17.65 -15.11
C ILE A 108 -1.01 -16.52 -15.76
N THR A 109 -2.07 -16.88 -16.48
CA THR A 109 -2.91 -15.89 -17.16
C THR A 109 -3.76 -15.10 -16.16
N ILE A 110 -3.65 -13.77 -16.19
CA ILE A 110 -4.52 -12.86 -15.45
C ILE A 110 -5.44 -12.16 -16.44
N GLY A 111 -6.74 -12.49 -16.39
CA GLY A 111 -7.77 -11.86 -17.21
C GLY A 111 -8.30 -10.56 -16.61
N ASP A 112 -9.15 -9.85 -17.37
CA ASP A 112 -9.98 -8.72 -16.92
C ASP A 112 -9.22 -7.57 -16.24
N THR A 113 -7.96 -7.33 -16.61
CA THR A 113 -7.16 -6.22 -16.09
C THR A 113 -6.13 -5.75 -17.12
N THR A 114 -5.56 -4.57 -16.93
CA THR A 114 -4.45 -4.03 -17.73
C THR A 114 -3.10 -4.35 -17.07
N PRO A 115 -2.00 -4.41 -17.84
CA PRO A 115 -0.66 -4.56 -17.27
C PRO A 115 -0.34 -3.48 -16.23
N SER A 116 -0.71 -2.22 -16.50
CA SER A 116 -0.52 -1.08 -15.59
C SER A 116 -1.28 -1.25 -14.27
N ALA A 117 -2.57 -1.60 -14.32
CA ALA A 117 -3.37 -1.87 -13.14
C ALA A 117 -2.81 -3.05 -12.32
N PHE A 118 -2.37 -4.12 -12.98
CA PHE A 118 -1.79 -5.27 -12.30
C PHE A 118 -0.45 -4.94 -11.65
N ARG A 119 0.42 -4.15 -12.30
CA ARG A 119 1.66 -3.63 -11.71
C ARG A 119 1.38 -2.78 -10.47
N ALA A 120 0.33 -1.96 -10.46
CA ALA A 120 -0.08 -1.19 -9.29
C ALA A 120 -0.50 -2.09 -8.12
N ILE A 121 -1.22 -3.18 -8.40
CA ILE A 121 -1.60 -4.19 -7.40
C ILE A 121 -0.36 -4.89 -6.85
N LEU A 122 0.57 -5.31 -7.70
CA LEU A 122 1.83 -5.92 -7.26
C LEU A 122 2.65 -4.95 -6.41
N ARG A 123 2.75 -3.68 -6.81
CA ARG A 123 3.41 -2.64 -6.00
C ARG A 123 2.80 -2.56 -4.61
N PHE A 124 1.46 -2.51 -4.52
CA PHE A 124 0.78 -2.49 -3.22
C PHE A 124 1.10 -3.73 -2.37
N ILE A 125 1.12 -4.92 -2.97
CA ILE A 125 1.46 -6.15 -2.26
C ILE A 125 2.87 -6.08 -1.63
N TYR A 126 3.85 -5.54 -2.36
CA TYR A 126 5.24 -5.46 -1.93
C TYR A 126 5.50 -4.32 -0.93
N THR A 127 4.82 -3.19 -1.11
CA THR A 127 5.22 -1.91 -0.51
C THR A 127 4.15 -1.23 0.34
N ASP A 128 2.90 -1.72 0.31
CA ASP A 128 1.71 -1.03 0.82
C ASP A 128 1.40 0.33 0.15
N GLU A 129 2.15 0.73 -0.89
CA GLU A 129 1.86 1.92 -1.71
C GLU A 129 1.00 1.57 -2.93
N LEU A 130 0.01 2.41 -3.20
CA LEU A 130 -0.91 2.24 -4.31
C LEU A 130 -0.89 3.49 -5.19
N THR A 131 -0.36 3.34 -6.41
CA THR A 131 -0.26 4.40 -7.41
C THR A 131 -0.68 3.86 -8.77
N PHE A 132 -1.65 4.50 -9.42
CA PHE A 132 -2.15 4.14 -10.75
C PHE A 132 -2.79 5.36 -11.42
N ALA A 133 -2.93 5.34 -12.75
CA ALA A 133 -3.62 6.40 -13.50
C ALA A 133 -5.14 6.29 -13.33
N ASP A 134 -5.88 7.39 -13.40
CA ASP A 134 -7.34 7.40 -13.19
C ASP A 134 -8.08 6.40 -14.10
N GLU A 135 -7.61 6.22 -15.34
CA GLU A 135 -8.15 5.24 -16.30
C GLU A 135 -8.04 3.77 -15.84
N ASP A 136 -7.09 3.46 -14.96
CA ASP A 136 -6.89 2.11 -14.42
C ASP A 136 -7.79 1.81 -13.22
N ILE A 137 -8.50 2.79 -12.64
CA ILE A 137 -9.22 2.61 -11.37
C ILE A 137 -10.21 1.45 -11.40
N ILE A 138 -10.96 1.29 -12.50
CA ILE A 138 -11.94 0.22 -12.64
C ILE A 138 -11.26 -1.15 -12.71
N HIS A 139 -10.12 -1.23 -13.40
CA HIS A 139 -9.32 -2.45 -13.53
C HIS A 139 -8.69 -2.85 -12.19
N VAL A 140 -8.12 -1.88 -11.46
CA VAL A 140 -7.57 -2.07 -10.12
C VAL A 140 -8.67 -2.49 -9.15
N MET A 141 -9.82 -1.81 -9.15
CA MET A 141 -10.95 -2.10 -8.27
C MET A 141 -11.49 -3.52 -8.49
N ARG A 142 -11.77 -3.89 -9.74
CA ARG A 142 -12.33 -5.21 -10.08
C ARG A 142 -11.35 -6.32 -9.74
N LYS A 143 -10.08 -6.15 -10.09
CA LYS A 143 -9.07 -7.16 -9.77
C LYS A 143 -8.84 -7.27 -8.27
N ALA A 144 -8.77 -6.15 -7.54
CA ALA A 144 -8.64 -6.16 -6.08
C ALA A 144 -9.82 -6.87 -5.38
N GLN A 145 -11.03 -6.74 -5.91
CA GLN A 145 -12.18 -7.50 -5.43
C GLN A 145 -12.00 -9.01 -5.67
N GLU A 146 -11.58 -9.40 -6.87
CA GLU A 146 -11.37 -10.80 -7.28
C GLU A 146 -10.29 -11.50 -6.46
N ILE A 147 -9.15 -10.83 -6.20
CA ILE A 147 -8.04 -11.39 -5.42
C ILE A 147 -8.13 -11.07 -3.92
N GLU A 148 -9.28 -10.57 -3.47
CA GLU A 148 -9.62 -10.29 -2.07
C GLU A 148 -8.68 -9.29 -1.36
N LEU A 149 -8.11 -8.32 -2.09
CA LEU A 149 -7.35 -7.21 -1.51
C LEU A 149 -8.30 -6.10 -1.03
N THR A 150 -8.96 -6.34 0.12
CA THR A 150 -9.99 -5.45 0.68
C THR A 150 -9.54 -4.00 0.86
N ARG A 151 -8.28 -3.74 1.23
CA ARG A 151 -7.74 -2.37 1.41
C ARG A 151 -7.73 -1.59 0.09
N VAL A 152 -7.27 -2.23 -0.99
CA VAL A 152 -7.23 -1.64 -2.34
C VAL A 152 -8.65 -1.44 -2.86
N TYR A 153 -9.51 -2.45 -2.73
CA TYR A 153 -10.91 -2.36 -3.13
C TYR A 153 -11.63 -1.17 -2.46
N ASN A 154 -11.52 -1.06 -1.14
CA ASN A 154 -12.15 0.03 -0.38
C ASN A 154 -11.58 1.41 -0.75
N TYR A 155 -10.28 1.48 -1.08
CA TYR A 155 -9.69 2.71 -1.59
C TYR A 155 -10.36 3.15 -2.89
N CYS A 156 -10.44 2.25 -3.88
CA CYS A 156 -11.07 2.55 -5.17
C CYS A 156 -12.55 2.91 -5.02
N VAL A 157 -13.31 2.21 -4.18
CA VAL A 157 -14.73 2.53 -3.91
C VAL A 157 -14.90 3.94 -3.35
N ARG A 158 -14.00 4.39 -2.48
CA ARG A 158 -14.03 5.75 -1.94
C ARG A 158 -13.66 6.78 -3.00
N TYR A 159 -12.65 6.48 -3.81
CA TYR A 159 -12.20 7.38 -4.87
C TYR A 159 -13.28 7.59 -5.93
N CYS A 160 -14.00 6.55 -6.36
CA CYS A 160 -15.11 6.66 -7.31
C CYS A 160 -16.35 7.41 -6.78
N ARG A 161 -16.41 7.72 -5.47
CA ARG A 161 -17.50 8.50 -4.87
C ARG A 161 -17.20 10.00 -4.78
N LEU A 162 -15.95 10.38 -5.04
CA LEU A 162 -15.51 11.78 -5.14
C LEU A 162 -15.78 12.30 -6.56
#